data_AF-A0A8H6FP20-F1
#
_entry.id   AF-A0A8H6FP20-F1
#
_cell.length_a   1.000
_cell.length_b   1.000
_cell.length_c   1.000
_cell.angle_alpha   90.00
_cell.angle_beta   90.00
_cell.angle_gamma   90.00
#
_symmetry.space_group_name_H-M   'P 1'
#
loop_
_entity.id
_entity.type
_entity.pdbx_description
1 polymer ?
#
loop_
_entity_poly.entity_id
_entity_poly.type
_entity_poly.pdbx_seq_one_letter_code
_entity_poly.pdbx_strand_id
1 'polypeptide(L)'
;MKQETFTRPPDGDVDKGWAILAICWAFIACAFISTMLRVWVRSRITHNLGGDDYVAVAAMMTSLFGAGLITAEVLNGLGRHEYYLTSAQRRLFQVLGWADWIQTFITLALMKISICLFLLRIVDTKQVVRGMHVVISCITLFTAVSIFLFLGVCRPLRAYWDVGVNGACLSNHQVESVVLAQGILSIISDLILAALPAIFLRNLQIGLRTKVGLCLLMGLGVFTAVCCTVRTALSGSVTNPDLTWAATTGVGWRLPEVNIGIVCANAPVIRPLYLFFRGRLASQIRFNTGGVSKQSMWPSNTPRAAVSPGWRDESKETSVGDTSVSLEMGLHPHDDVQPQSPLKEKPYFIMGGGR
;
A
#
# COMPACT_ATOMS: atom_id res chain seq x y z
N MET A 1 10.78 4.58 -37.93
CA MET A 1 11.40 3.24 -37.79
C MET A 1 11.77 2.75 -39.18
N LYS A 2 13.05 2.46 -39.46
CA LYS A 2 13.44 1.78 -40.69
C LYS A 2 12.87 0.35 -40.63
N GLN A 3 12.36 -0.17 -41.74
CA GLN A 3 11.98 -1.58 -41.87
C GLN A 3 13.23 -2.43 -41.70
N GLU A 4 13.45 -2.92 -40.48
CA GLU A 4 14.41 -3.98 -40.24
C GLU A 4 13.85 -5.25 -40.88
N THR A 5 14.61 -5.83 -41.80
CA THR A 5 14.31 -7.14 -42.39
C THR A 5 14.41 -8.19 -41.29
N PHE A 6 13.27 -8.60 -40.76
CA PHE A 6 13.17 -9.69 -39.78
C PHE A 6 13.73 -10.97 -40.41
N THR A 7 14.85 -11.45 -39.88
CA THR A 7 15.43 -12.72 -40.29
C THR A 7 14.60 -13.86 -39.70
N ARG A 8 14.50 -14.98 -40.43
CA ARG A 8 13.75 -16.15 -39.94
C ARG A 8 14.44 -16.70 -38.68
N PRO A 9 13.72 -16.81 -37.54
CA PRO A 9 14.32 -17.32 -36.31
C PRO A 9 14.69 -18.80 -36.46
N PRO A 10 15.80 -19.26 -35.83
CA PRO A 10 16.29 -20.63 -35.94
C PRO A 10 15.35 -21.66 -35.29
N ASP A 11 14.52 -21.24 -34.33
CA ASP A 11 13.68 -22.11 -33.50
C ASP A 11 12.31 -22.45 -34.14
N GLY A 12 11.95 -21.84 -35.28
CA GLY A 12 10.63 -22.00 -35.92
C GLY A 12 9.53 -21.09 -35.34
N ASP A 13 8.25 -21.43 -35.57
CA ASP A 13 7.09 -20.71 -35.00
C ASP A 13 6.75 -21.28 -33.62
N VAL A 14 7.50 -20.85 -32.60
CA VAL A 14 7.29 -21.25 -31.20
C VAL A 14 6.42 -20.21 -30.50
N ASP A 15 5.38 -20.66 -29.81
CA ASP A 15 4.47 -19.83 -29.04
C ASP A 15 4.62 -20.05 -27.54
N LYS A 16 5.21 -19.06 -26.84
CA LYS A 16 5.37 -19.06 -25.38
C LYS A 16 4.21 -18.39 -24.64
N GLY A 17 3.24 -17.80 -25.35
CA GLY A 17 2.19 -16.97 -24.78
C GLY A 17 1.32 -17.70 -23.75
N TRP A 18 0.92 -18.93 -24.05
CA TRP A 18 0.08 -19.73 -23.14
C TRP A 18 0.73 -20.04 -21.80
N ALA A 19 2.04 -20.27 -21.77
CA ALA A 19 2.78 -20.48 -20.54
C ALA A 19 2.80 -19.21 -19.67
N ILE A 20 2.99 -18.04 -20.28
CA ILE A 20 2.93 -16.74 -19.59
C ILE A 20 1.54 -16.50 -19.01
N LEU A 21 0.47 -16.81 -19.76
CA LEU A 21 -0.91 -16.65 -19.27
C LEU A 21 -1.20 -17.54 -18.07
N ALA A 22 -0.80 -18.81 -18.13
CA ALA A 22 -0.98 -19.72 -17.01
C ALA A 22 -0.31 -19.19 -15.74
N ILE A 23 0.92 -18.69 -15.87
CA ILE A 23 1.67 -18.09 -14.75
C ILE A 23 1.01 -16.79 -14.27
N CYS A 24 0.56 -15.93 -15.19
CA CYS A 24 -0.11 -14.68 -14.89
C CYS A 24 -1.37 -14.90 -14.04
N TRP A 25 -2.28 -15.75 -14.51
CA TRP A 25 -3.53 -16.02 -13.82
C TRP A 25 -3.33 -16.75 -12.49
N ALA A 26 -2.31 -17.62 -12.38
CA ALA A 26 -1.95 -18.24 -11.11
C ALA A 26 -1.50 -17.21 -10.05
N PHE A 27 -0.63 -16.26 -10.42
CA PHE A 27 -0.20 -15.20 -9.52
C PHE A 27 -1.33 -14.23 -9.15
N ILE A 28 -2.18 -13.88 -10.11
CA ILE A 28 -3.37 -13.04 -9.88
C ILE A 28 -4.34 -13.73 -8.93
N ALA A 29 -4.59 -15.03 -9.08
CA ALA A 29 -5.45 -15.78 -8.17
C ALA A 29 -4.91 -15.74 -6.73
N CYS A 30 -3.61 -15.95 -6.55
CA CYS A 30 -2.95 -15.84 -5.24
C CYS A 30 -3.09 -14.42 -4.64
N ALA A 31 -2.85 -13.38 -5.42
CA ALA A 31 -2.99 -11.99 -4.98
C ALA A 31 -4.45 -11.63 -4.66
N PHE A 32 -5.41 -12.13 -5.44
CA PHE A 32 -6.83 -11.92 -5.22
C PHE A 32 -7.29 -12.57 -3.92
N ILE A 33 -6.97 -13.85 -3.70
CA ILE A 33 -7.31 -14.57 -2.47
C ILE A 33 -6.71 -13.85 -1.26
N SER A 34 -5.45 -13.43 -1.34
CA SER A 34 -4.77 -12.68 -0.28
C SER A 34 -5.48 -11.35 0.04
N THR A 35 -5.91 -10.61 -0.98
CA THR A 35 -6.62 -9.33 -0.81
C THR A 35 -8.04 -9.52 -0.26
N MET A 36 -8.77 -10.53 -0.74
CA MET A 36 -10.09 -10.88 -0.19
C MET A 36 -10.00 -11.28 1.27
N LEU A 37 -8.98 -12.06 1.64
CA LEU A 37 -8.72 -12.43 3.02
C LEU A 37 -8.44 -11.22 3.89
N ARG A 38 -7.64 -10.26 3.40
CA ARG A 38 -7.41 -8.98 4.09
C ARG A 38 -8.73 -8.23 4.35
N VAL A 39 -9.56 -8.05 3.32
CA VAL A 39 -10.83 -7.34 3.44
C VAL A 39 -11.76 -8.05 4.43
N TRP A 40 -11.85 -9.38 4.36
CA TRP A 40 -12.67 -10.17 5.28
C TRP A 40 -12.22 -10.01 6.74
N VAL A 41 -10.93 -10.17 7.01
CA VAL A 41 -10.36 -10.01 8.35
C VAL A 41 -10.61 -8.59 8.87
N ARG A 42 -10.39 -7.57 8.04
CA ARG A 42 -10.51 -6.17 8.47
C ARG A 42 -11.95 -5.74 8.72
N SER A 43 -12.86 -6.21 7.87
CA SER A 43 -14.29 -5.89 7.94
C SER A 43 -15.03 -6.70 9.02
N ARG A 44 -14.76 -8.00 9.12
CA ARG A 44 -15.55 -8.93 9.96
C ARG A 44 -14.87 -9.35 11.27
N ILE A 45 -13.54 -9.34 11.35
CA ILE A 45 -12.82 -9.80 12.55
C ILE A 45 -12.38 -8.61 13.38
N THR A 46 -11.69 -7.65 12.77
CA THR A 46 -11.14 -6.49 13.49
C THR A 46 -12.03 -5.25 13.46
N HIS A 47 -13.05 -5.22 12.59
CA HIS A 47 -13.94 -4.07 12.37
C HIS A 47 -13.22 -2.72 12.23
N ASN A 48 -12.09 -2.71 11.52
CA ASN A 48 -11.17 -1.56 11.50
C ASN A 48 -10.62 -1.32 10.09
N LEU A 49 -11.54 -1.03 9.16
CA LEU A 49 -11.20 -0.67 7.78
C LEU A 49 -10.46 0.68 7.76
N GLY A 50 -9.27 0.69 7.16
CA GLY A 50 -8.47 1.91 7.00
C GLY A 50 -8.31 2.32 5.54
N GLY A 51 -7.73 3.51 5.34
CA GLY A 51 -7.31 3.97 4.01
C GLY A 51 -6.36 2.98 3.31
N ASP A 52 -5.53 2.27 4.08
CA ASP A 52 -4.60 1.25 3.57
C ASP A 52 -5.30 0.10 2.85
N ASP A 53 -6.50 -0.28 3.31
CA ASP A 53 -7.28 -1.38 2.76
C ASP A 53 -7.93 -0.99 1.42
N TYR A 54 -8.43 0.25 1.29
CA TYR A 54 -8.97 0.75 0.02
C TYR A 54 -7.90 0.83 -1.07
N VAL A 55 -6.70 1.31 -0.72
CA VAL A 55 -5.57 1.37 -1.66
C VAL A 55 -5.11 -0.03 -2.05
N ALA A 56 -5.12 -1.01 -1.12
CA ALA A 56 -4.81 -2.40 -1.44
C ALA A 56 -5.81 -3.01 -2.45
N VAL A 57 -7.11 -2.76 -2.25
CA VAL A 57 -8.15 -3.20 -3.19
C VAL A 57 -7.99 -2.52 -4.54
N ALA A 58 -7.70 -1.22 -4.56
CA ALA A 58 -7.42 -0.50 -5.81
C ALA A 58 -6.22 -1.11 -6.56
N ALA A 59 -5.12 -1.42 -5.87
CA ALA A 59 -3.96 -2.09 -6.46
C ALA A 59 -4.31 -3.48 -7.04
N MET A 60 -5.17 -4.24 -6.36
CA MET A 60 -5.64 -5.53 -6.86
C MET A 60 -6.49 -5.38 -8.12
N MET A 61 -7.39 -4.40 -8.15
CA MET A 61 -8.24 -4.13 -9.32
C MET A 61 -7.42 -3.68 -10.52
N THR A 62 -6.41 -2.82 -10.32
CA THR A 62 -5.50 -2.43 -11.41
C THR A 62 -4.64 -3.60 -11.87
N SER A 63 -4.21 -4.50 -10.97
CA SER A 63 -3.49 -5.73 -11.33
C SER A 63 -4.36 -6.67 -12.18
N LEU A 64 -5.64 -6.83 -11.83
CA LEU A 64 -6.59 -7.64 -12.60
C LEU A 64 -6.82 -7.05 -14.00
N PHE A 65 -6.91 -5.72 -14.11
CA PHE A 65 -6.97 -5.04 -15.41
C PHE A 65 -5.71 -5.30 -16.25
N GLY A 66 -4.52 -5.26 -15.63
CA GLY A 66 -3.26 -5.62 -16.29
C GLY A 66 -3.24 -7.06 -16.81
N ALA A 67 -3.78 -8.01 -16.04
CA ALA A 67 -3.90 -9.40 -16.51
C ALA A 67 -4.80 -9.53 -17.76
N GLY A 68 -5.84 -8.68 -17.86
CA GLY A 68 -6.65 -8.57 -19.07
C GLY A 68 -5.86 -8.02 -20.27
N LEU A 69 -5.03 -6.99 -20.06
CA LEU A 69 -4.14 -6.45 -21.09
C LEU A 69 -3.14 -7.51 -21.58
N ILE A 70 -2.45 -8.19 -20.67
CA ILE A 70 -1.51 -9.27 -21.00
C ILE A 70 -2.22 -10.40 -21.78
N THR A 71 -3.46 -10.73 -21.40
CA THR A 71 -4.28 -11.70 -22.14
C THR A 71 -4.53 -11.24 -23.58
N ALA A 72 -4.88 -9.97 -23.78
CA ALA A 72 -5.05 -9.40 -25.11
C ALA A 72 -3.72 -9.35 -25.89
N GLU A 73 -2.58 -9.09 -25.23
CA GLU A 73 -1.25 -9.08 -25.86
C GLU A 73 -0.85 -10.46 -26.37
N VAL A 74 -1.07 -11.51 -25.57
CA VAL A 74 -0.78 -12.90 -25.98
C VAL A 74 -1.61 -13.29 -27.19
N LEU A 75 -2.90 -12.94 -27.22
CA LEU A 75 -3.76 -13.18 -28.37
C LEU A 75 -3.29 -12.41 -29.64
N ASN A 76 -2.53 -11.33 -29.47
CA ASN A 76 -2.00 -10.50 -30.54
C ASN A 76 -0.50 -10.68 -30.80
N GLY A 77 0.13 -11.72 -30.25
CA GLY A 77 1.49 -12.12 -30.62
C GLY A 77 2.56 -12.05 -29.54
N LEU A 78 2.23 -11.70 -28.29
CA LEU A 78 3.20 -11.82 -27.19
C LEU A 78 3.59 -13.29 -27.01
N GLY A 79 4.89 -13.58 -27.09
CA GLY A 79 5.40 -14.96 -27.04
C GLY A 79 5.68 -15.61 -28.39
N ARG A 80 5.43 -14.91 -29.51
CA ARG A 80 5.83 -15.32 -30.86
C ARG A 80 6.83 -14.35 -31.48
N HIS A 81 7.64 -14.81 -32.43
CA HIS A 81 8.56 -13.94 -33.15
C HIS A 81 7.81 -12.94 -34.04
N GLU A 82 8.32 -11.72 -34.11
CA GLU A 82 7.72 -10.60 -34.85
C GLU A 82 7.61 -10.87 -36.35
N TYR A 83 8.44 -11.78 -36.87
CA TYR A 83 8.41 -12.30 -38.25
C TYR A 83 7.07 -12.95 -38.63
N TYR A 84 6.44 -13.71 -37.73
CA TYR A 84 5.20 -14.46 -38.04
C TYR A 84 3.91 -13.64 -37.83
N LEU A 85 4.05 -12.37 -37.44
CA LEU A 85 2.93 -11.52 -37.06
C LEU A 85 2.47 -10.63 -38.20
N THR A 86 1.15 -10.51 -38.36
CA THR A 86 0.57 -9.54 -39.30
C THR A 86 0.79 -8.11 -38.81
N SER A 87 0.80 -7.14 -39.74
CA SER A 87 0.94 -5.72 -39.40
C SER A 87 -0.17 -5.21 -38.46
N ALA A 88 -1.39 -5.75 -38.57
CA ALA A 88 -2.50 -5.43 -37.68
C ALA A 88 -2.27 -5.94 -36.25
N GLN A 89 -1.81 -7.18 -36.09
CA GLN A 89 -1.48 -7.77 -34.78
C GLN A 89 -0.35 -7.00 -34.11
N ARG A 90 0.71 -6.65 -34.85
CA ARG A 90 1.84 -5.86 -34.35
C ARG A 90 1.41 -4.49 -33.82
N ARG A 91 0.54 -3.80 -34.56
CA ARG A 91 -0.03 -2.50 -34.13
C ARG A 91 -0.84 -2.65 -32.85
N LEU A 92 -1.70 -3.66 -32.76
CA LEU A 92 -2.50 -3.88 -31.57
C LEU A 92 -1.64 -4.25 -30.36
N PHE A 93 -0.63 -5.11 -30.56
CA PHE A 93 0.38 -5.42 -29.54
C PHE A 93 1.08 -4.16 -29.02
N GLN A 94 1.51 -3.23 -29.89
CA GLN A 94 2.15 -1.99 -29.45
C GLN A 94 1.22 -1.08 -28.65
N VAL A 95 -0.05 -0.96 -29.04
CA VAL A 95 -1.06 -0.19 -28.28
C VAL A 95 -1.30 -0.80 -26.90
N LEU A 96 -1.46 -2.13 -26.84
CA LEU A 96 -1.68 -2.86 -25.60
C LEU A 96 -0.45 -2.78 -24.68
N GLY A 97 0.75 -2.99 -25.23
CA GLY A 97 2.03 -2.87 -24.50
C GLY A 97 2.24 -1.49 -23.90
N TRP A 98 1.89 -0.44 -24.64
CA TRP A 98 1.93 0.91 -24.10
C TRP A 98 0.98 1.10 -22.91
N ALA A 99 -0.25 0.57 -23.00
CA ALA A 99 -1.21 0.63 -21.91
C ALA A 99 -0.77 -0.21 -20.70
N ASP A 100 -0.18 -1.38 -20.94
CA ASP A 100 0.34 -2.29 -19.92
C ASP A 100 1.49 -1.67 -19.11
N TRP A 101 2.40 -0.92 -19.76
CA TRP A 101 3.44 -0.16 -19.05
C TRP A 101 2.87 0.89 -18.09
N ILE A 102 1.89 1.67 -18.55
CA ILE A 102 1.24 2.70 -17.71
C ILE A 102 0.50 2.04 -16.54
N GLN A 103 -0.27 0.99 -16.83
CA GLN A 103 -0.99 0.22 -15.81
C GLN A 103 -0.02 -0.37 -14.77
N THR A 104 1.14 -0.86 -15.20
CA THR A 104 2.18 -1.41 -14.33
C THR A 104 2.73 -0.34 -13.39
N PHE A 105 3.03 0.87 -13.89
CA PHE A 105 3.52 1.97 -13.05
C PHE A 105 2.53 2.34 -11.96
N ILE A 106 1.25 2.43 -12.31
CA ILE A 106 0.17 2.74 -11.36
C ILE A 106 0.05 1.64 -10.31
N THR A 107 0.06 0.37 -10.73
CA THR A 107 -0.11 -0.76 -9.81
C THR A 107 1.04 -0.89 -8.81
N LEU A 108 2.29 -0.73 -9.27
CA LEU A 108 3.46 -0.72 -8.40
C LEU A 108 3.41 0.42 -7.38
N ALA A 109 2.99 1.62 -7.80
CA ALA A 109 2.85 2.76 -6.92
C ALA A 109 1.78 2.52 -5.85
N LEU A 110 0.58 2.09 -6.24
CA LEU A 110 -0.52 1.80 -5.30
C LEU A 110 -0.14 0.70 -4.31
N MET A 111 0.53 -0.36 -4.76
CA MET A 111 1.00 -1.43 -3.89
C MET A 111 1.98 -0.91 -2.83
N LYS A 112 3.00 -0.12 -3.22
CA LYS A 112 3.96 0.46 -2.27
C LYS A 112 3.32 1.47 -1.34
N ILE A 113 2.40 2.30 -1.82
CA ILE A 113 1.64 3.24 -1.00
C ILE A 113 0.79 2.50 0.04
N SER A 114 0.13 1.40 -0.32
CA SER A 114 -0.62 0.58 0.64
C SER A 114 0.27 0.04 1.76
N ILE A 115 1.50 -0.42 1.44
CA ILE A 115 2.49 -0.86 2.44
C ILE A 115 2.88 0.30 3.36
N CYS A 116 3.20 1.48 2.80
CA CYS A 116 3.57 2.65 3.59
C CYS A 116 2.43 3.10 4.52
N LEU A 117 1.19 3.14 4.03
CA LEU A 117 0.01 3.49 4.84
C LEU A 117 -0.24 2.47 5.96
N PHE A 118 -0.03 1.20 5.67
CA PHE A 118 -0.12 0.14 6.67
C PHE A 118 0.96 0.31 7.76
N LEU A 119 2.20 0.63 7.39
CA LEU A 119 3.29 0.90 8.35
C LEU A 119 3.02 2.16 9.19
N LEU A 120 2.50 3.22 8.57
CA LEU A 120 2.08 4.45 9.25
C LEU A 120 1.04 4.21 10.35
N ARG A 121 0.21 3.18 10.20
CA ARG A 121 -0.80 2.81 11.19
C ARG A 121 -0.23 2.06 12.40
N ILE A 122 0.93 1.43 12.23
CA ILE A 122 1.61 0.69 13.30
C ILE A 122 2.54 1.60 14.11
N VAL A 123 3.19 2.54 13.43
CA VAL A 123 4.25 3.37 14.02
C VAL A 123 3.72 4.72 14.44
N ASP A 124 3.94 5.10 15.70
CA ASP A 124 3.54 6.40 16.27
C ASP A 124 4.72 7.39 16.42
N THR A 125 5.92 7.01 15.97
CA THR A 125 7.11 7.86 16.08
C THR A 125 7.09 8.97 15.03
N LYS A 126 6.99 10.23 15.47
CA LYS A 126 6.91 11.43 14.60
C LYS A 126 7.98 11.48 13.49
N GLN A 127 9.21 11.07 13.78
CA GLN A 127 10.30 11.05 12.78
C GLN A 127 10.05 10.03 11.67
N VAL A 128 9.55 8.84 12.03
CA VAL A 128 9.23 7.77 11.07
C VAL A 128 8.01 8.13 10.24
N VAL A 129 6.99 8.72 10.86
CA VAL A 129 5.80 9.21 10.16
C VAL A 129 6.17 10.24 9.09
N ARG A 130 7.04 11.22 9.41
CA ARG A 130 7.56 12.17 8.43
C ARG A 130 8.33 11.46 7.32
N GLY A 131 9.21 10.52 7.66
CA GLY A 131 9.96 9.73 6.69
C GLY A 131 9.05 8.95 5.73
N MET A 132 7.98 8.35 6.22
CA MET A 132 7.00 7.62 5.39
C MET A 132 6.26 8.56 4.43
N HIS A 133 5.85 9.74 4.88
CA HIS A 133 5.23 10.72 3.99
C HIS A 133 6.18 11.19 2.89
N VAL A 134 7.47 11.34 3.18
CA VAL A 134 8.50 11.63 2.16
C VAL A 134 8.59 10.47 1.17
N VAL A 135 8.66 9.22 1.63
CA VAL A 135 8.71 8.04 0.75
C VAL A 135 7.46 7.95 -0.15
N ILE A 136 6.27 8.13 0.40
CA ILE A 136 5.00 8.15 -0.37
C ILE A 136 5.04 9.26 -1.43
N SER A 137 5.50 10.45 -1.05
CA SER A 137 5.60 11.59 -1.97
C SER A 137 6.59 11.31 -3.10
N CYS A 138 7.75 10.73 -2.79
CA CYS A 138 8.75 10.33 -3.78
C CYS A 138 8.21 9.28 -4.75
N ILE A 139 7.53 8.23 -4.25
CA ILE A 139 6.91 7.19 -5.09
C ILE A 139 5.87 7.81 -6.03
N THR A 140 5.01 8.68 -5.50
CA THR A 140 3.93 9.32 -6.27
C THR A 140 4.51 10.24 -7.35
N LEU A 141 5.46 11.10 -6.99
CA LEU A 141 6.14 12.01 -7.92
C LEU A 141 6.86 11.23 -9.02
N PHE A 142 7.61 10.20 -8.63
CA PHE A 142 8.36 9.37 -9.57
C PHE A 142 7.43 8.65 -10.57
N THR A 143 6.30 8.14 -10.08
CA THR A 143 5.28 7.49 -10.93
C THR A 143 4.66 8.50 -11.89
N ALA A 144 4.33 9.70 -11.42
CA ALA A 144 3.76 10.76 -12.25
C ALA A 144 4.73 11.20 -13.37
N VAL A 145 6.00 11.39 -13.04
CA VAL A 145 7.06 11.71 -14.03
C VAL A 145 7.21 10.58 -15.04
N SER A 146 7.24 9.33 -14.58
CA SER A 146 7.35 8.16 -15.48
C SER A 146 6.19 8.08 -16.47
N ILE A 147 4.96 8.28 -16.00
CA ILE A 147 3.77 8.33 -16.86
C ILE A 147 3.89 9.48 -17.86
N PHE A 148 4.25 10.69 -17.41
CA PHE A 148 4.38 11.85 -18.30
C PHE A 148 5.42 11.64 -19.40
N LEU A 149 6.57 11.06 -19.07
CA LEU A 149 7.60 10.69 -20.05
C LEU A 149 7.08 9.66 -21.06
N PHE A 150 6.32 8.66 -20.60
CA PHE A 150 5.76 7.61 -21.46
C PHE A 150 4.62 8.12 -22.37
N LEU A 151 3.80 9.06 -21.89
CA LEU A 151 2.83 9.78 -22.70
C LEU A 151 3.52 10.65 -23.78
N GLY A 152 4.70 11.17 -23.45
CA GLY A 152 5.52 12.01 -24.32
C GLY A 152 6.48 11.26 -25.25
N VAL A 153 6.41 9.93 -25.32
CA VAL A 153 7.38 9.11 -26.06
C VAL A 153 7.43 9.41 -27.56
N CYS A 154 6.29 9.79 -28.13
CA CYS A 154 6.14 10.21 -29.52
C CYS A 154 5.27 11.46 -29.64
N ARG A 155 5.57 12.28 -30.65
CA ARG A 155 4.82 13.48 -31.02
C ARG A 155 4.46 13.42 -32.51
N PRO A 156 3.18 13.13 -32.87
CA PRO A 156 2.05 12.77 -32.01
C PRO A 156 2.18 11.34 -31.43
N LEU A 157 1.52 11.06 -30.29
CA LEU A 157 1.56 9.74 -29.64
C LEU A 157 1.14 8.60 -30.58
N ARG A 158 0.22 8.87 -31.50
CA ARG A 158 -0.23 7.90 -32.51
C ARG A 158 0.91 7.34 -33.38
N ALA A 159 1.99 8.09 -33.56
CA ALA A 159 3.17 7.64 -34.31
C ALA A 159 3.92 6.48 -33.60
N TYR A 160 3.62 6.19 -32.33
CA TYR A 160 4.19 5.06 -31.61
C TYR A 160 3.77 3.70 -32.20
N TRP A 161 2.50 3.57 -32.61
CA TRP A 161 1.94 2.31 -33.10
C TRP A 161 1.48 2.37 -34.57
N ASP A 162 1.44 3.56 -35.18
CA ASP A 162 0.98 3.77 -36.55
C ASP A 162 2.13 4.30 -37.41
N VAL A 163 2.79 3.39 -38.13
CA VAL A 163 3.97 3.69 -38.96
C VAL A 163 3.66 4.65 -40.13
N GLY A 164 2.39 4.80 -40.49
CA GLY A 164 1.94 5.74 -41.54
C GLY A 164 1.82 7.18 -41.07
N VAL A 165 1.98 7.46 -39.77
CA VAL A 165 1.89 8.81 -39.21
C VAL A 165 3.28 9.39 -39.05
N ASN A 166 3.54 10.51 -39.74
CA ASN A 166 4.78 11.28 -39.54
C ASN A 166 4.81 11.84 -38.11
N GLY A 167 5.81 11.45 -37.34
CA GLY A 167 6.00 11.91 -35.97
C GLY A 167 7.44 11.76 -35.53
N ALA A 168 7.83 12.56 -34.55
CA ALA A 168 9.12 12.45 -33.87
C ALA A 168 8.93 11.58 -32.61
N CYS A 169 9.64 10.46 -32.55
CA CYS A 169 9.66 9.58 -31.39
C CYS A 169 11.05 9.63 -30.74
N LEU A 170 11.08 9.42 -29.42
CA LEU A 170 12.32 9.16 -28.70
C LEU A 170 13.02 7.93 -29.31
N SER A 171 14.35 7.95 -29.31
CA SER A 171 15.12 6.78 -29.75
C SER A 171 14.91 5.62 -28.77
N ASN A 172 15.06 4.38 -29.25
CA ASN A 172 14.94 3.19 -28.39
C ASN A 172 15.85 3.29 -27.15
N HIS A 173 17.07 3.82 -27.31
CA HIS A 173 18.02 4.05 -26.22
C HIS A 173 17.51 5.06 -25.17
N GLN A 174 16.80 6.11 -25.58
CA GLN A 174 16.21 7.07 -24.65
C GLN A 174 15.07 6.45 -23.85
N VAL A 175 14.20 5.66 -24.51
CA VAL A 175 13.10 4.93 -23.84
C VAL A 175 13.67 3.92 -22.85
N GLU A 176 14.69 3.17 -23.26
CA GLU A 176 15.39 2.22 -22.42
C GLU A 176 16.01 2.88 -21.18
N SER A 177 16.67 4.04 -21.35
CA SER A 177 17.24 4.80 -20.24
C SER A 177 16.18 5.20 -19.19
N VAL A 178 14.98 5.58 -19.65
CA VAL A 178 13.85 5.91 -18.75
C VAL A 178 13.36 4.66 -18.01
N VAL A 179 13.20 3.54 -18.71
CA VAL A 179 12.78 2.26 -18.11
C VAL A 179 13.83 1.73 -17.12
N LEU A 180 15.11 1.87 -17.41
CA LEU A 180 16.21 1.50 -16.52
C LEU A 180 16.22 2.36 -15.26
N ALA A 181 16.09 3.69 -15.39
CA ALA A 181 15.97 4.59 -14.24
C ALA A 181 14.77 4.21 -13.36
N GLN A 182 13.66 3.82 -13.99
CA GLN A 182 12.47 3.34 -13.30
C GLN A 182 12.68 2.03 -12.56
N GLY A 183 13.36 1.08 -13.19
CA GLY A 183 13.76 -0.17 -12.54
C GLY A 183 14.63 0.07 -11.31
N ILE A 184 15.68 0.89 -11.43
CA ILE A 184 16.60 1.21 -10.33
C ILE A 184 15.85 1.86 -9.16
N LEU A 185 14.98 2.84 -9.43
CA LEU A 185 14.21 3.50 -8.37
C LEU A 185 13.20 2.56 -7.73
N SER A 186 12.60 1.65 -8.50
CA SER A 186 11.75 0.60 -7.96
C SER A 186 12.51 -0.30 -6.99
N ILE A 187 13.72 -0.76 -7.36
CA ILE A 187 14.61 -1.58 -6.50
C ILE A 187 14.95 -0.82 -5.21
N ILE A 188 15.38 0.44 -5.31
CA ILE A 188 15.73 1.25 -4.14
C ILE A 188 14.53 1.37 -3.20
N SER A 189 13.34 1.67 -3.73
CA SER A 189 12.13 1.78 -2.90
C SER A 189 11.73 0.47 -2.23
N ASP A 190 11.92 -0.69 -2.88
CA ASP A 190 11.66 -2.00 -2.29
C ASP A 190 12.64 -2.30 -1.15
N LEU A 191 13.92 -1.99 -1.33
CA LEU A 191 14.94 -2.15 -0.30
C LEU A 191 14.70 -1.23 0.90
N ILE A 192 14.27 0.01 0.66
CA ILE A 192 13.87 0.93 1.73
C ILE A 192 12.68 0.34 2.50
N LEU A 193 11.63 -0.11 1.79
CA LEU A 193 10.45 -0.71 2.41
C LEU A 193 10.76 -1.99 3.19
N ALA A 194 11.71 -2.79 2.71
CA ALA A 194 12.20 -3.96 3.42
C ALA A 194 13.04 -3.58 4.66
N ALA A 195 13.89 -2.56 4.58
CA ALA A 195 14.77 -2.17 5.70
C ALA A 195 14.03 -1.46 6.84
N LEU A 196 12.98 -0.69 6.51
CA LEU A 196 12.20 0.11 7.46
C LEU A 196 11.70 -0.66 8.70
N PRO A 197 11.01 -1.82 8.56
CA PRO A 197 10.60 -2.58 9.72
C PRO A 197 11.80 -3.03 10.56
N ALA A 198 12.90 -3.51 9.98
CA ALA A 198 14.07 -3.92 10.77
C ALA A 198 14.68 -2.79 11.60
N ILE A 199 14.86 -1.62 10.99
CA ILE A 199 15.47 -0.47 11.67
C ILE A 199 14.60 -0.02 12.83
N PHE A 200 13.28 0.05 12.63
CA PHE A 200 12.34 0.44 13.68
C PHE A 200 12.28 -0.58 14.83
N LEU A 201 12.24 -1.86 14.49
CA LEU A 201 12.03 -2.93 15.47
C LEU A 201 13.28 -3.25 16.29
N ARG A 202 14.47 -2.79 15.89
CA ARG A 202 15.72 -3.03 16.62
C ARG A 202 15.68 -2.50 18.05
N ASN A 203 14.91 -1.42 18.29
CA ASN A 203 14.83 -0.75 19.59
C ASN A 203 13.56 -1.07 20.38
N LEU A 204 12.61 -1.83 19.82
CA LEU A 204 11.32 -2.11 20.44
C LEU A 204 11.24 -3.57 20.87
N GLN A 205 10.90 -3.85 22.14
CA GLN A 205 10.77 -5.22 22.65
C GLN A 205 9.49 -5.88 22.11
N ILE A 206 9.55 -6.39 20.87
CA ILE A 206 8.40 -7.06 20.25
C ILE A 206 8.43 -8.56 20.49
N GLY A 207 7.27 -9.14 20.80
CA GLY A 207 7.11 -10.58 20.93
C GLY A 207 7.53 -11.36 19.67
N LEU A 208 8.15 -12.53 19.88
CA LEU A 208 8.73 -13.39 18.83
C LEU A 208 7.80 -13.63 17.63
N ARG A 209 6.50 -13.73 17.86
CA ARG A 209 5.49 -13.97 16.82
C ARG A 209 5.34 -12.81 15.83
N THR A 210 5.43 -11.58 16.31
CA THR A 210 5.39 -10.38 15.47
C THR A 210 6.70 -10.22 14.72
N LYS A 211 7.83 -10.60 15.35
CA LYS A 211 9.16 -10.61 14.75
C LYS A 211 9.21 -11.53 13.52
N VAL A 212 8.62 -12.73 13.59
CA VAL A 212 8.54 -13.65 12.45
C VAL A 212 7.75 -13.06 11.26
N GLY A 213 6.59 -12.45 11.51
CA GLY A 213 5.80 -11.81 10.44
C GLY A 213 6.55 -10.66 9.75
N LEU A 214 7.34 -9.91 10.51
CA LEU A 214 8.16 -8.82 9.98
C LEU A 214 9.36 -9.36 9.20
N CYS A 215 10.01 -10.43 9.65
CA CYS A 215 11.04 -11.13 8.87
C CYS A 215 10.50 -11.66 7.53
N LEU A 216 9.28 -12.20 7.50
CA LEU A 216 8.65 -12.64 6.25
C LEU A 216 8.37 -11.46 5.30
N LEU A 217 7.86 -10.34 5.82
CA LEU A 217 7.63 -9.13 5.04
C LEU A 217 8.94 -8.60 4.42
N MET A 218 10.01 -8.59 5.22
CA MET A 218 11.35 -8.20 4.76
C MET A 218 11.88 -9.13 3.67
N GLY A 219 11.76 -10.44 3.86
CA GLY A 219 12.20 -11.44 2.89
C GLY A 219 11.46 -11.30 1.55
N LEU A 220 10.15 -11.07 1.60
CA LEU A 220 9.34 -10.82 0.40
C LEU A 220 9.72 -9.52 -0.31
N GLY A 221 10.04 -8.45 0.43
CA GLY A 221 10.52 -7.19 -0.18
C GLY A 221 11.90 -7.33 -0.85
N VAL A 222 12.80 -8.14 -0.28
CA VAL A 222 14.08 -8.48 -0.95
C VAL A 222 13.81 -9.33 -2.19
N PHE A 223 12.86 -10.27 -2.12
CA PHE A 223 12.49 -11.09 -3.27
C PHE A 223 11.93 -10.26 -4.44
N THR A 224 11.06 -9.27 -4.17
CA THR A 224 10.56 -8.37 -5.23
C THR A 224 11.69 -7.52 -5.81
N ALA A 225 12.62 -7.04 -4.99
CA ALA A 225 13.81 -6.32 -5.45
C ALA A 225 14.69 -7.18 -6.37
N VAL A 226 14.86 -8.48 -6.08
CA VAL A 226 15.58 -9.42 -6.96
C VAL A 226 14.85 -9.58 -8.29
N CYS A 227 13.53 -9.79 -8.29
CA CYS A 227 12.74 -9.89 -9.51
C CYS A 227 12.88 -8.63 -10.37
N CYS A 228 12.79 -7.45 -9.75
CA CYS A 228 12.95 -6.17 -10.42
C CYS A 228 14.37 -5.99 -10.98
N THR A 229 15.40 -6.44 -10.25
CA THR A 229 16.80 -6.39 -10.70
C THR A 229 17.00 -7.24 -11.95
N VAL A 230 16.48 -8.48 -11.94
CA VAL A 230 16.58 -9.37 -13.11
C VAL A 230 15.81 -8.78 -14.30
N ARG A 231 14.60 -8.27 -14.08
CA ARG A 231 13.82 -7.59 -15.12
C ARG A 231 14.59 -6.40 -15.71
N THR A 232 15.19 -5.57 -14.86
CA THR A 232 15.91 -4.36 -15.27
C THR A 232 17.19 -4.71 -16.03
N ALA A 233 17.94 -5.72 -15.57
CA ALA A 233 19.13 -6.21 -16.26
C ALA A 233 18.82 -6.78 -17.64
N LEU A 234 17.73 -7.54 -17.76
CA LEU A 234 17.27 -8.11 -19.04
C LEU A 234 16.63 -7.06 -19.95
N SER A 235 16.07 -6.00 -19.37
CA SER A 235 15.62 -4.82 -20.11
C SER A 235 16.78 -3.98 -20.67
N GLY A 236 18.04 -4.26 -20.33
CA GLY A 236 19.22 -3.64 -20.95
C GLY A 236 19.62 -4.26 -22.29
N SER A 237 18.87 -5.25 -22.77
CA SER A 237 19.13 -6.01 -24.01
C SER A 237 18.11 -5.68 -25.11
N VAL A 238 17.49 -4.49 -25.08
CA VAL A 238 16.41 -4.09 -26.02
C VAL A 238 16.91 -3.79 -27.43
N THR A 239 18.21 -3.98 -27.71
CA THR A 239 18.74 -4.00 -29.08
C THR A 239 18.31 -5.25 -29.86
N ASN A 240 17.52 -6.15 -29.26
CA ASN A 240 16.96 -7.29 -29.96
C ASN A 240 15.92 -6.83 -31.00
N PRO A 241 16.07 -7.21 -32.28
CA PRO A 241 15.13 -6.84 -33.33
C PRO A 241 13.74 -7.48 -33.15
N ASP A 242 13.62 -8.56 -32.37
CA ASP A 242 12.35 -9.23 -32.06
C ASP A 242 11.74 -8.73 -30.74
N LEU A 243 10.97 -7.63 -30.80
CA LEU A 243 10.42 -7.00 -29.61
C LEU A 243 9.38 -7.90 -28.91
N THR A 244 8.51 -8.58 -29.67
CA THR A 244 7.45 -9.45 -29.13
C THR A 244 7.98 -10.67 -28.39
N TRP A 245 9.12 -11.20 -28.86
CA TRP A 245 9.81 -12.31 -28.20
C TRP A 245 10.57 -11.84 -26.95
N ALA A 246 11.31 -10.73 -27.05
CA ALA A 246 12.04 -10.17 -25.91
C ALA A 246 11.10 -9.71 -24.77
N ALA A 247 9.93 -9.16 -25.12
CA ALA A 247 8.91 -8.71 -24.16
C ALA A 247 8.41 -9.85 -23.26
N THR A 248 8.39 -11.10 -23.75
CA THR A 248 7.99 -12.28 -22.99
C THR A 248 8.77 -12.42 -21.69
N THR A 249 10.09 -12.25 -21.75
CA THR A 249 10.96 -12.35 -20.59
C THR A 249 10.72 -11.20 -19.61
N GLY A 250 10.51 -9.99 -20.13
CA GLY A 250 10.21 -8.81 -19.31
C GLY A 250 8.88 -8.95 -18.55
N VAL A 251 7.82 -9.40 -19.24
CA VAL A 251 6.51 -9.69 -18.63
C VAL A 251 6.64 -10.83 -17.61
N GLY A 252 7.38 -11.89 -17.94
CA GLY A 252 7.60 -13.04 -17.05
C GLY A 252 8.19 -12.66 -15.69
N TRP A 253 9.15 -11.72 -15.64
CA TRP A 253 9.72 -11.24 -14.38
C TRP A 253 8.89 -10.16 -13.68
N ARG A 254 8.08 -9.41 -14.44
CA ARG A 254 7.17 -8.40 -13.89
C ARG A 254 5.98 -9.02 -13.14
N LEU A 255 5.47 -10.15 -13.62
CA LEU A 255 4.35 -10.86 -12.99
C LEU A 255 4.58 -11.18 -11.51
N PRO A 256 5.69 -11.85 -11.11
CA PRO A 256 5.98 -12.10 -9.71
C PRO A 256 6.27 -10.81 -8.94
N GLU A 257 6.97 -9.82 -9.52
CA GLU A 257 7.27 -8.53 -8.88
C GLU A 257 5.99 -7.85 -8.37
N VAL A 258 4.98 -7.71 -9.23
CA VAL A 258 3.72 -7.04 -8.90
C VAL A 258 2.87 -7.88 -7.94
N ASN A 259 2.62 -9.16 -8.28
CA ASN A 259 1.64 -9.97 -7.56
C ASN A 259 2.16 -10.44 -6.20
N ILE A 260 3.43 -10.83 -6.09
CA ILE A 260 4.02 -11.21 -4.80
C ILE A 260 4.14 -9.98 -3.91
N GLY A 261 4.41 -8.80 -4.47
CA GLY A 261 4.39 -7.56 -3.69
C GLY A 261 3.00 -7.21 -3.14
N ILE A 262 1.92 -7.47 -3.88
CA ILE A 262 0.54 -7.35 -3.34
C ILE A 262 0.32 -8.36 -2.20
N VAL A 263 0.73 -9.62 -2.37
CA VAL A 263 0.63 -10.64 -1.30
C VAL A 263 1.44 -10.23 -0.07
N CYS A 264 2.64 -9.67 -0.27
CA CYS A 264 3.50 -9.11 0.77
C CYS A 264 2.80 -7.97 1.52
N ALA A 265 2.17 -7.04 0.81
CA ALA A 265 1.41 -5.94 1.41
C ALA A 265 0.26 -6.42 2.31
N ASN A 266 -0.30 -7.59 2.02
CA ASN A 266 -1.41 -8.19 2.77
C ASN A 266 -0.94 -9.12 3.91
N ALA A 267 0.32 -9.56 3.92
CA ALA A 267 0.88 -10.47 4.91
C ALA A 267 0.65 -10.05 6.37
N PRO A 268 0.74 -8.75 6.75
CA PRO A 268 0.52 -8.35 8.13
C PRO A 268 -0.90 -8.59 8.66
N VAL A 269 -1.89 -8.69 7.76
CA VAL A 269 -3.31 -8.91 8.11
C VAL A 269 -3.59 -10.39 8.38
N ILE A 270 -2.69 -11.30 8.02
CA ILE A 270 -2.79 -12.74 8.30
C ILE A 270 -2.66 -13.02 9.82
N ARG A 271 -2.03 -12.13 10.59
CA ARG A 271 -1.81 -12.29 12.04
C ARG A 271 -3.13 -12.45 12.84
N PRO A 272 -4.11 -11.53 12.78
CA PRO A 272 -5.39 -11.69 13.50
C PRO A 272 -6.19 -12.91 13.03
N LEU A 273 -6.08 -13.30 11.76
CA LEU A 273 -6.71 -14.51 11.22
C LEU A 273 -6.23 -15.78 11.92
N TYR A 274 -4.91 -15.94 12.07
CA TYR A 274 -4.32 -17.08 12.77
C TYR A 274 -4.78 -17.15 14.24
N LEU A 275 -4.98 -15.99 14.89
CA LEU A 275 -5.46 -15.92 16.27
C LEU A 275 -6.96 -16.24 16.39
N PHE A 276 -7.75 -15.86 15.39
CA PHE A 276 -9.17 -16.21 15.30
C PHE A 276 -9.37 -17.72 15.16
N PHE A 277 -8.66 -18.38 14.25
CA PHE A 277 -8.75 -19.84 14.07
C PHE A 277 -8.33 -20.64 15.30
N ARG A 278 -7.46 -20.09 16.15
CA ARG A 278 -7.06 -20.73 17.43
C ARG A 278 -8.03 -20.46 18.59
N GLY A 279 -9.16 -19.79 18.36
CA GLY A 279 -10.13 -19.45 19.41
C GLY A 279 -9.60 -18.47 20.46
N ARG A 280 -8.50 -17.75 20.18
CA ARG A 280 -7.82 -16.86 21.15
C ARG A 280 -8.10 -15.38 20.93
N LEU A 281 -9.06 -15.02 20.07
CA LEU A 281 -9.33 -13.61 19.75
C LEU A 281 -9.87 -12.83 20.97
N ALA A 282 -10.69 -13.46 21.81
CA ALA A 282 -11.29 -12.85 22.99
C ALA A 282 -10.29 -12.48 24.11
N SER A 283 -9.09 -13.08 24.15
CA SER A 283 -8.12 -12.84 25.23
C SER A 283 -7.11 -11.73 24.97
N GLN A 284 -7.11 -11.11 23.77
CA GLN A 284 -6.10 -10.10 23.39
C GLN A 284 -6.68 -8.76 22.90
N ILE A 285 -7.98 -8.68 22.55
CA ILE A 285 -8.64 -7.37 22.28
C ILE A 285 -8.63 -6.47 23.54
N ARG A 286 -8.38 -7.03 24.73
CA ARG A 286 -8.13 -6.27 25.97
C ARG A 286 -6.84 -5.44 26.00
N PHE A 287 -5.98 -5.49 24.98
CA PHE A 287 -4.79 -4.65 24.86
C PHE A 287 -4.96 -3.57 23.78
N ASN A 288 -5.95 -2.66 23.91
CA ASN A 288 -5.80 -1.29 23.38
C ASN A 288 -6.73 -0.20 23.96
N THR A 289 -7.23 -0.36 25.19
CA THR A 289 -7.78 0.80 25.94
C THR A 289 -6.87 1.10 27.12
N GLY A 290 -5.65 1.52 26.82
CA GLY A 290 -4.84 2.32 27.75
C GLY A 290 -5.43 3.73 27.81
N GLY A 291 -6.62 3.85 28.40
CA GLY A 291 -7.35 5.10 28.58
C GLY A 291 -7.82 5.20 30.02
N VAL A 292 -6.96 5.77 30.86
CA VAL A 292 -7.28 6.41 32.15
C VAL A 292 -8.20 5.60 33.07
N SER A 293 -7.62 4.70 33.87
CA SER A 293 -8.22 4.41 35.17
C SER A 293 -8.12 5.67 36.02
N LYS A 294 -9.24 6.39 36.19
CA LYS A 294 -9.36 7.46 37.19
C LYS A 294 -9.06 6.85 38.56
N GLN A 295 -7.84 7.05 39.04
CA GLN A 295 -7.48 6.83 40.42
C GLN A 295 -8.13 7.97 41.22
N SER A 296 -9.24 7.68 41.91
CA SER A 296 -9.84 8.63 42.85
C SER A 296 -8.91 8.75 44.06
N MET A 297 -8.06 9.77 44.04
CA MET A 297 -7.25 10.20 45.17
C MET A 297 -8.07 11.19 46.00
N TRP A 298 -8.74 10.72 47.05
CA TRP A 298 -9.20 11.54 48.16
C TRP A 298 -8.51 11.04 49.43
N PRO A 299 -7.72 11.87 50.14
CA PRO A 299 -7.20 11.50 51.45
C PRO A 299 -8.21 11.98 52.51
N SER A 300 -8.99 11.08 53.10
CA SER A 300 -9.76 11.37 54.31
C SER A 300 -8.93 11.00 55.54
N ASN A 301 -8.27 12.00 56.10
CA ASN A 301 -7.57 11.93 57.37
C ASN A 301 -8.55 12.32 58.48
N THR A 302 -9.06 11.35 59.25
CA THR A 302 -9.69 11.60 60.56
C THR A 302 -9.45 10.39 61.47
N PRO A 303 -8.78 10.56 62.62
CA PRO A 303 -8.69 9.51 63.63
C PRO A 303 -9.95 9.60 64.52
N ARG A 304 -10.64 8.49 64.78
CA ARG A 304 -11.62 8.46 65.86
C ARG A 304 -11.55 7.16 66.67
N ALA A 305 -11.46 7.41 67.97
CA ALA A 305 -11.22 6.50 69.05
C ALA A 305 -12.31 5.43 69.23
N ALA A 306 -11.88 4.36 69.90
CA ALA A 306 -12.69 3.28 70.43
C ALA A 306 -13.75 3.76 71.44
N VAL A 307 -14.99 3.25 71.31
CA VAL A 307 -15.94 3.02 72.41
C VAL A 307 -16.80 1.78 72.07
N SER A 308 -17.09 1.01 73.11
CA SER A 308 -17.61 -0.36 73.25
C SER A 308 -19.12 -0.57 72.95
N PRO A 309 -19.62 -1.84 72.92
CA PRO A 309 -20.95 -2.20 72.42
C PRO A 309 -22.03 -2.23 73.51
N GLY A 310 -23.29 -1.98 73.13
CA GLY A 310 -24.46 -2.08 74.01
C GLY A 310 -25.74 -2.39 73.22
N TRP A 311 -26.38 -3.51 73.60
CA TRP A 311 -27.62 -4.09 73.09
C TRP A 311 -28.87 -3.25 73.39
N ARG A 312 -29.89 -3.26 72.50
CA ARG A 312 -31.31 -3.48 72.83
C ARG A 312 -32.21 -3.61 71.58
N ASP A 313 -33.09 -4.61 71.62
CA ASP A 313 -34.17 -4.94 70.70
C ASP A 313 -35.28 -3.88 70.59
N GLU A 314 -36.06 -3.91 69.50
CA GLU A 314 -37.50 -4.27 69.52
C GLU A 314 -38.37 -3.59 68.42
N SER A 315 -38.81 -4.40 67.45
CA SER A 315 -40.14 -4.50 66.80
C SER A 315 -40.76 -3.47 65.81
N LYS A 316 -41.37 -4.09 64.78
CA LYS A 316 -42.63 -3.82 64.03
C LYS A 316 -42.62 -2.81 62.86
N GLU A 317 -42.83 -3.32 61.62
CA GLU A 317 -44.09 -3.28 60.80
C GLU A 317 -44.35 -1.85 60.27
N THR A 318 -44.64 -1.50 59.00
CA THR A 318 -45.31 -2.18 57.88
C THR A 318 -45.20 -1.27 56.63
N SER A 319 -44.83 -1.85 55.49
CA SER A 319 -45.44 -1.72 54.14
C SER A 319 -45.88 -0.39 53.47
N VAL A 320 -45.62 -0.35 52.14
CA VAL A 320 -46.28 0.41 51.04
C VAL A 320 -45.92 1.91 50.97
N GLY A 321 -45.58 2.52 49.84
CA GLY A 321 -45.49 2.16 48.42
C GLY A 321 -45.08 3.43 47.67
N ASP A 322 -44.25 3.30 46.64
CA ASP A 322 -43.55 4.40 45.98
C ASP A 322 -44.45 5.33 45.13
N THR A 323 -43.98 6.56 45.06
CA THR A 323 -44.65 7.82 44.68
C THR A 323 -44.40 8.22 43.22
N SER A 324 -45.40 8.93 42.63
CA SER A 324 -45.33 10.06 41.66
C SER A 324 -44.51 9.92 40.36
N VAL A 325 -45.00 10.11 39.13
CA VAL A 325 -45.86 11.16 38.50
C VAL A 325 -45.22 12.56 38.43
N SER A 326 -44.59 12.81 37.28
CA SER A 326 -44.77 13.94 36.32
C SER A 326 -44.30 15.39 36.57
N LEU A 327 -43.76 15.96 35.47
CA LEU A 327 -43.94 17.34 34.93
C LEU A 327 -43.33 18.50 35.75
N GLU A 328 -42.71 19.59 35.26
CA GLU A 328 -42.69 20.42 34.03
C GLU A 328 -41.32 21.17 34.02
N MET A 329 -40.61 21.39 32.92
CA MET A 329 -40.68 22.50 31.93
C MET A 329 -40.84 23.93 32.49
N GLY A 330 -39.81 24.78 32.32
CA GLY A 330 -39.84 26.22 32.58
C GLY A 330 -38.74 26.98 31.83
N LEU A 331 -39.15 28.01 31.08
CA LEU A 331 -38.43 28.82 30.08
C LEU A 331 -37.64 30.04 30.67
N HIS A 332 -36.47 30.35 30.06
CA HIS A 332 -35.89 31.67 29.62
C HIS A 332 -35.79 32.91 30.60
N PRO A 333 -35.12 34.05 30.25
CA PRO A 333 -33.70 34.37 29.96
C PRO A 333 -33.20 35.69 30.67
N HIS A 334 -32.16 36.38 30.13
CA HIS A 334 -31.51 37.68 30.51
C HIS A 334 -30.31 37.56 31.48
N ASP A 335 -29.18 38.30 31.40
CA ASP A 335 -28.65 39.37 30.55
C ASP A 335 -27.12 39.55 30.81
N ASP A 336 -26.47 40.20 29.84
CA ASP A 336 -25.19 40.95 29.77
C ASP A 336 -24.18 41.06 30.95
N VAL A 337 -22.89 41.15 30.58
CA VAL A 337 -21.95 42.28 30.89
C VAL A 337 -20.48 41.83 30.72
N GLN A 338 -19.73 42.52 29.85
CA GLN A 338 -18.26 42.67 29.91
C GLN A 338 -17.94 44.08 30.45
N PRO A 339 -16.81 44.29 31.17
CA PRO A 339 -15.66 44.90 30.49
C PRO A 339 -14.24 44.54 31.02
N GLN A 340 -13.29 44.60 30.07
CA GLN A 340 -11.90 45.10 30.09
C GLN A 340 -10.82 44.68 31.14
N SER A 341 -9.66 44.36 30.55
CA SER A 341 -8.30 44.08 31.06
C SER A 341 -7.62 45.25 31.81
N PRO A 342 -6.43 45.09 32.47
CA PRO A 342 -5.13 45.11 31.73
C PRO A 342 -3.91 44.38 32.35
N LEU A 343 -2.95 44.06 31.45
CA LEU A 343 -1.46 44.09 31.56
C LEU A 343 -0.69 43.17 32.54
N LYS A 344 0.20 42.33 31.95
CA LYS A 344 1.64 42.31 32.29
C LYS A 344 2.49 41.62 31.20
N GLU A 345 3.36 42.42 30.58
CA GLU A 345 4.44 42.05 29.67
C GLU A 345 5.62 41.36 30.37
N LYS A 346 6.41 40.58 29.62
CA LYS A 346 7.90 40.60 29.57
C LYS A 346 8.45 39.67 28.46
N PRO A 347 9.72 39.83 27.99
CA PRO A 347 10.01 40.16 26.59
C PRO A 347 10.80 39.08 25.83
N TYR A 348 10.74 39.13 24.50
CA TYR A 348 11.61 38.36 23.60
C TYR A 348 12.77 39.20 23.05
N PHE A 349 13.93 38.54 23.06
CA PHE A 349 15.26 38.95 22.62
C PHE A 349 15.33 39.23 21.10
N ILE A 350 16.00 40.33 20.73
CA ILE A 350 16.36 40.66 19.34
C ILE A 350 17.82 40.22 19.09
N MET A 351 18.06 39.49 18.00
CA MET A 351 19.38 39.41 17.35
C MET A 351 19.38 40.27 16.10
N GLY A 352 20.31 41.24 16.04
CA GLY A 352 20.69 41.98 14.84
C GLY A 352 21.35 41.05 13.80
N GLY A 353 21.18 41.30 12.51
CA GLY A 353 22.03 42.19 11.71
C GLY A 353 23.07 41.32 11.00
N GLY A 354 23.14 41.19 9.67
CA GLY A 354 22.97 42.20 8.65
C GLY A 354 24.35 42.51 8.07
N ARG A 355 24.81 41.70 7.11
CA ARG A 355 25.59 42.13 5.94
C ARG A 355 25.73 41.00 4.93
#